data_AF-A0A8J8AA84-F1
#
_entry.id   AF-A0A8J8AA84-F1
#
_cell.length_a   1.000
_cell.length_b   1.000
_cell.length_c   1.000
_cell.angle_alpha   90.00
_cell.angle_beta   90.00
_cell.angle_gamma   90.00
#
_symmetry.space_group_name_H-M   'P 1'
#
loop_
_entity.id
_entity.type
_entity.pdbx_description
1 polymer ?
#
loop_
_entity_poly.entity_id
_entity_poly.type
_entity_poly.pdbx_seq_one_letter_code
_entity_poly.pdbx_strand_id
1 'polypeptide(L)'
;MDREKVLAAVVTVAILGLALNHYTQHYQGGEIYEAANHAFGLLTRGFNVTIIVETVEGETVTGTLLSVQGSTINIISNGKVLSVGGPSATKEDLRARLIKVDYRGKVYVYELPPRLGKLNGIIDNITVDAYSERFSGIIYIEGEISPIQLGMLKYRADYLSYGSVTINQVSGNGAVISTNMVPIEFLKESLGDYRVYLYGTLSVNSEERNLPLKLLEVRTG
;
A
#
# COMPACT_ATOMS: atom_id res chain seq x y z
N MET A 1 16.38 21.17 58.29
CA MET A 1 15.96 20.22 57.24
C MET A 1 17.23 19.58 56.72
N ASP A 2 17.49 18.32 57.06
CA ASP A 2 18.76 17.64 56.78
C ASP A 2 19.03 17.60 55.28
N ARG A 3 20.23 18.05 54.86
CA ARG A 3 20.68 18.05 53.46
C ARG A 3 20.51 16.67 52.79
N GLU A 4 20.65 15.59 53.55
CA GLU A 4 20.46 14.22 53.09
C GLU A 4 19.01 13.94 52.65
N LYS A 5 18.01 14.46 53.37
CA LYS A 5 16.59 14.31 53.01
C LYS A 5 16.23 15.07 51.75
N VAL A 6 16.86 16.24 51.54
CA VAL A 6 16.69 17.04 50.32
C VAL A 6 17.33 16.35 49.13
N LEU A 7 18.54 15.82 49.31
CA LEU A 7 19.25 15.09 48.26
C LEU A 7 18.48 13.81 47.84
N ALA A 8 17.98 13.06 48.83
CA ALA A 8 17.16 11.88 48.59
C ALA A 8 15.89 12.23 47.79
N ALA A 9 15.18 13.30 48.16
CA ALA A 9 14.00 13.76 47.45
C ALA A 9 14.31 14.14 45.98
N VAL A 10 15.42 14.83 45.73
CA VAL A 10 15.85 15.21 44.37
C VAL A 10 16.17 13.97 43.53
N VAL A 11 16.88 12.99 44.10
CA VAL A 11 17.20 11.74 43.39
C VAL A 11 15.94 10.94 43.08
N THR A 12 14.99 10.84 44.02
CA THR A 12 13.72 10.14 43.78
C THR A 12 12.91 10.81 42.67
N VAL A 13 12.81 12.14 42.66
CA VAL A 13 12.12 12.89 41.59
C VAL A 13 12.83 12.71 40.25
N ALA A 14 14.17 12.70 40.22
CA ALA A 14 14.93 12.47 38.99
C ALA A 14 14.72 11.06 38.42
N ILE A 15 14.71 10.02 39.27
CA ILE A 15 14.43 8.63 38.85
C ILE A 15 13.00 8.49 38.34
N LEU A 16 12.02 9.09 39.03
CA LEU A 16 10.62 9.12 38.57
C LEU A 16 10.48 9.85 37.24
N GLY A 17 11.17 10.98 37.06
CA GLY A 17 11.21 11.71 35.81
C GLY A 17 11.79 10.90 34.65
N LEU A 18 12.89 10.19 34.89
CA LEU A 18 13.49 9.29 33.89
C LEU A 18 12.58 8.11 33.54
N ALA A 19 11.93 7.50 34.54
CA ALA A 19 11.01 6.39 34.35
C ALA A 19 9.78 6.82 33.52
N LEU A 20 9.17 7.96 33.87
CA LEU A 20 8.04 8.52 33.12
C LEU A 20 8.40 8.83 31.67
N ASN A 21 9.59 9.42 31.44
CA ASN A 21 10.05 9.78 30.10
C ASN A 21 10.32 8.54 29.22
N HIS A 22 10.82 7.46 29.82
CA HIS A 22 11.00 6.18 29.13
C HIS A 22 9.66 5.54 28.74
N TYR A 23 8.66 5.60 29.63
CA TYR A 23 7.30 5.12 29.33
C TYR A 23 6.63 5.92 28.21
N THR A 24 6.82 7.23 28.14
CA THR A 24 6.27 8.06 27.04
C THR A 24 6.88 7.72 25.68
N GLN A 25 8.17 7.37 25.61
CA GLN A 25 8.80 6.92 24.36
C GLN A 25 8.26 5.56 23.91
N HIS A 26 7.92 4.66 24.84
CA HIS A 26 7.32 3.37 24.51
C HIS A 26 5.90 3.52 23.92
N TYR A 27 5.14 4.51 24.42
CA TYR A 27 3.81 4.83 23.91
C TYR A 27 3.85 5.32 22.45
N GLN A 28 4.83 6.16 22.10
CA GLN A 28 5.05 6.62 20.72
C GLN A 28 5.40 5.49 19.74
N GLY A 29 6.06 4.42 20.22
CA GLY A 29 6.29 3.21 19.41
C GLY A 29 5.00 2.44 19.09
N GLY A 30 4.04 2.42 20.02
CA GLY A 30 2.73 1.80 19.83
C GLY A 30 1.87 2.53 18.79
N GLU A 31 1.86 3.87 18.83
CA GLU A 31 1.11 4.70 17.88
C GLU A 31 1.53 4.46 16.43
N ILE A 32 2.83 4.22 16.19
CA ILE A 32 3.35 3.93 14.85
C ILE A 32 2.93 2.56 14.35
N TYR A 33 2.88 1.57 15.25
CA TYR A 33 2.39 0.24 14.92
C TYR A 33 0.88 0.27 14.59
N GLU A 34 0.09 1.02 15.35
CA GLU A 34 -1.32 1.23 15.06
C GLU A 34 -1.53 1.96 13.72
N ALA A 35 -0.75 3.01 13.45
CA ALA A 35 -0.78 3.72 12.17
C ALA A 35 -0.41 2.80 11.00
N ALA A 36 0.63 1.97 11.15
CA ALA A 36 1.03 0.99 10.13
C ALA A 36 -0.08 -0.03 9.86
N ASN A 37 -0.71 -0.58 10.90
CA ASN A 37 -1.82 -1.53 10.75
C ASN A 37 -3.07 -0.89 10.14
N HIS A 38 -3.40 0.34 10.54
CA HIS A 38 -4.53 1.06 9.97
C HIS A 38 -4.30 1.38 8.48
N ALA A 39 -3.12 1.90 8.14
CA ALA A 39 -2.69 2.15 6.78
C ALA A 39 -2.73 0.86 5.93
N PHE A 40 -2.23 -0.23 6.48
CA PHE A 40 -2.29 -1.55 5.85
C PHE A 40 -3.74 -1.98 5.60
N GLY A 41 -4.61 -1.88 6.60
CA GLY A 41 -6.03 -2.22 6.48
C GLY A 41 -6.78 -1.40 5.43
N LEU A 42 -6.41 -0.14 5.21
CA LEU A 42 -6.95 0.68 4.12
C LEU A 42 -6.41 0.24 2.76
N LEU A 43 -5.11 -0.02 2.66
CA LEU A 43 -4.47 -0.47 1.43
C LEU A 43 -5.05 -1.81 0.94
N THR A 44 -5.24 -2.76 1.86
CA THR A 44 -5.81 -4.09 1.55
C THR A 44 -7.26 -3.99 1.06
N ARG A 45 -8.01 -2.99 1.55
CA ARG A 45 -9.37 -2.68 1.09
C ARG A 45 -9.39 -1.99 -0.27
N GLY A 46 -8.26 -1.52 -0.78
CA GLY A 46 -8.14 -0.90 -2.09
C GLY A 46 -8.11 0.62 -2.07
N PHE A 47 -7.91 1.26 -0.92
CA PHE A 47 -7.74 2.71 -0.85
C PHE A 47 -6.36 3.14 -1.39
N ASN A 48 -6.31 4.35 -1.93
CA ASN A 48 -5.07 5.09 -2.10
C ASN A 48 -4.80 5.85 -0.80
N VAL A 49 -3.68 5.57 -0.16
CA VAL A 49 -3.37 6.06 1.19
C VAL A 49 -2.16 6.99 1.11
N THR A 50 -2.30 8.19 1.65
CA THR A 50 -1.21 9.14 1.82
C THR A 50 -0.69 9.07 3.26
N ILE A 51 0.61 8.93 3.40
CA ILE A 51 1.29 8.91 4.69
C ILE A 51 2.04 10.23 4.86
N ILE A 52 1.76 10.91 5.97
CA ILE A 52 2.45 12.13 6.38
C ILE A 52 3.28 11.77 7.61
N VAL A 53 4.59 11.83 7.48
CA VAL A 53 5.57 11.48 8.50
C VAL A 53 6.17 12.76 9.04
N GLU A 54 6.12 12.93 10.35
CA GLU A 54 6.96 13.92 11.04
C GLU A 54 8.16 13.18 11.65
N THR A 55 9.37 13.54 11.25
CA THR A 55 10.59 12.87 11.70
C THR A 55 11.01 13.33 13.09
N VAL A 56 11.89 12.57 13.75
CA VAL A 56 12.47 12.97 15.05
C VAL A 56 13.34 14.23 14.94
N GLU A 57 13.82 14.55 13.74
CA GLU A 57 14.57 15.77 13.43
C GLU A 57 13.66 16.99 13.17
N GLY A 58 12.33 16.80 13.12
CA GLY A 58 11.35 17.86 12.92
C GLY A 58 11.00 18.15 11.45
N GLU A 59 11.43 17.30 10.52
CA GLU A 59 11.05 17.41 9.11
C GLU A 59 9.70 16.73 8.85
N THR A 60 8.91 17.25 7.90
CA THR A 60 7.66 16.61 7.47
C THR A 60 7.83 16.05 6.06
N VAL A 61 7.65 14.75 5.90
CA VAL A 61 7.71 14.04 4.63
C VAL A 61 6.32 13.50 4.29
N THR A 62 5.84 13.77 3.08
CA THR A 62 4.58 13.23 2.57
C THR A 62 4.87 12.25 1.44
N GLY A 63 4.20 11.11 1.41
CA GLY A 63 4.31 10.14 0.34
C GLY A 63 3.10 9.21 0.25
N THR A 64 2.94 8.58 -0.90
CA THR A 64 1.89 7.58 -1.13
C THR A 64 2.33 6.24 -0.56
N LEU A 65 1.47 5.58 0.20
CA LEU A 65 1.72 4.27 0.76
C LEU A 65 1.95 3.24 -0.34
N LEU A 66 3.10 2.56 -0.29
CA LEU A 66 3.45 1.49 -1.20
C LEU A 66 3.13 0.12 -0.61
N SER A 67 3.65 -0.12 0.60
CA SER A 67 3.51 -1.38 1.32
C SER A 67 3.77 -1.20 2.81
N VAL A 68 3.33 -2.17 3.62
CA VAL A 68 3.65 -2.25 5.06
C VAL A 68 4.24 -3.64 5.31
N GLN A 69 5.38 -3.70 5.97
CA GLN A 69 6.08 -4.93 6.35
C GLN A 69 6.34 -4.92 7.85
N GLY A 70 5.50 -5.61 8.62
CA GLY A 70 5.55 -5.54 10.08
C GLY A 70 5.25 -4.12 10.57
N SER A 71 6.24 -3.46 11.20
CA SER A 71 6.14 -2.07 11.66
C SER A 71 6.75 -1.05 10.70
N THR A 72 7.29 -1.50 9.56
CA THR A 72 7.96 -0.63 8.58
C THR A 72 6.98 -0.25 7.47
N ILE A 73 6.81 1.05 7.23
CA ILE A 73 5.96 1.60 6.18
C ILE A 73 6.84 2.03 5.01
N ASN A 74 6.58 1.54 3.81
CA ASN A 74 7.25 2.02 2.61
C ASN A 74 6.36 3.02 1.89
N ILE A 75 6.90 4.21 1.60
CA ILE A 75 6.20 5.28 0.89
C ILE A 75 6.93 5.65 -0.39
N ILE A 76 6.19 6.09 -1.40
CA ILE A 76 6.77 6.77 -2.56
C ILE A 76 6.67 8.28 -2.32
N SER A 77 7.82 8.94 -2.23
CA SER A 77 7.91 10.39 -2.15
C SER A 77 8.91 10.90 -3.18
N ASN A 78 8.48 11.87 -4.00
CA ASN A 78 9.31 12.44 -5.08
C ASN A 78 9.95 11.38 -6.00
N GLY A 79 9.20 10.30 -6.30
CA GLY A 79 9.66 9.21 -7.17
C GLY A 79 10.67 8.24 -6.51
N LYS A 80 10.98 8.40 -5.23
CA LYS A 80 11.84 7.48 -4.46
C LYS A 80 11.01 6.68 -3.48
N VAL A 81 11.38 5.41 -3.30
CA VAL A 81 10.85 4.58 -2.22
C VAL A 81 11.64 4.91 -0.95
N LEU A 82 10.93 5.30 0.10
CA LEU A 82 11.49 5.57 1.42
C LEU A 82 10.85 4.63 2.44
N SER A 83 11.66 4.03 3.28
CA SER A 83 11.24 3.23 4.41
C SER A 83 11.08 4.10 5.66
N VAL A 84 9.97 3.92 6.38
CA VAL A 84 9.61 4.68 7.58
C VAL A 84 9.50 3.71 8.74
N GLY A 85 10.28 3.96 9.78
CA GLY A 85 10.28 3.18 11.01
C GLY A 85 9.87 4.02 12.22
N GLY A 86 9.88 3.38 13.39
CA GLY A 86 9.63 4.04 14.67
C GLY A 86 10.68 5.10 15.05
N PRO A 87 10.50 5.82 16.17
CA PRO A 87 11.44 6.85 16.61
C PRO A 87 12.84 6.30 16.91
N SER A 88 12.92 5.01 17.26
CA SER A 88 14.17 4.29 17.54
C SER A 88 14.67 3.44 16.37
N ALA A 89 14.13 3.66 15.16
CA ALA A 89 14.56 2.95 13.97
C ALA A 89 16.04 3.20 13.66
N THR A 90 16.72 2.15 13.18
CA THR A 90 18.16 2.19 12.85
C THR A 90 18.46 1.79 11.42
N LYS A 91 17.50 1.16 10.72
CA LYS A 91 17.68 0.64 9.35
C LYS A 91 16.85 1.38 8.32
N GLU A 92 15.75 1.99 8.75
CA GLU A 92 14.81 2.72 7.92
C GLU A 92 15.34 4.11 7.55
N ASP A 93 14.93 4.60 6.38
CA ASP A 93 15.37 5.89 5.84
C ASP A 93 14.84 7.06 6.69
N LEU A 94 13.64 6.92 7.25
CA LEU A 94 12.97 7.93 8.06
C LEU A 94 12.64 7.38 9.46
N ARG A 95 13.05 8.14 10.48
CA ARG A 95 12.67 7.89 11.88
C ARG A 95 11.46 8.72 12.22
N ALA A 96 10.28 8.09 12.25
CA ALA A 96 9.05 8.81 12.52
C ALA A 96 8.90 9.09 14.02
N ARG A 97 8.62 10.35 14.33
CA ARG A 97 8.08 10.77 15.62
C ARG A 97 6.55 10.63 15.63
N LEU A 98 5.92 10.94 14.50
CA LEU A 98 4.47 10.85 14.31
C LEU A 98 4.17 10.42 12.87
N ILE A 99 3.16 9.56 12.73
CA ILE A 99 2.64 9.13 11.42
C ILE A 99 1.15 9.46 11.36
N LYS A 100 0.76 10.21 10.33
CA LYS A 100 -0.65 10.46 9.99
C LYS A 100 -1.00 9.71 8.72
N VAL A 101 -2.15 9.04 8.76
CA VAL A 101 -2.69 8.25 7.65
C VAL A 101 -3.88 9.02 7.09
N ASP A 102 -3.75 9.51 5.86
CA ASP A 102 -4.82 10.20 5.13
C ASP A 102 -5.31 9.35 3.96
N TYR A 103 -6.63 9.31 3.74
CA TYR A 103 -7.27 8.59 2.64
C TYR A 103 -8.58 9.28 2.28
N ARG A 104 -9.05 9.09 1.04
CA ARG A 104 -10.24 9.77 0.53
C ARG A 104 -11.13 8.86 -0.30
N GLY A 105 -12.38 9.31 -0.48
CA GLY A 105 -13.41 8.61 -1.22
C GLY A 105 -13.83 7.27 -0.61
N LYS A 106 -14.34 6.40 -1.47
CA LYS A 106 -14.74 5.02 -1.17
C LYS A 106 -14.08 4.08 -2.18
N VAL A 107 -14.06 2.78 -1.89
CA VAL A 107 -13.65 1.78 -2.88
C VAL A 107 -14.89 1.07 -3.39
N TYR A 108 -15.18 1.26 -4.67
CA TYR A 108 -16.27 0.58 -5.36
C TYR A 108 -15.71 -0.67 -6.03
N VAL A 109 -16.22 -1.84 -5.65
CA VAL A 109 -15.81 -3.12 -6.22
C VAL A 109 -16.84 -3.56 -7.24
N TYR A 110 -16.44 -3.64 -8.50
CA TYR A 110 -17.30 -4.01 -9.61
C TYR A 110 -17.01 -5.43 -10.09
N GLU A 111 -18.06 -6.13 -10.55
CA GLU A 111 -17.91 -7.33 -11.36
C GLU A 111 -17.42 -6.91 -12.74
N LEU A 112 -16.27 -7.46 -13.16
CA LEU A 112 -15.77 -7.32 -14.51
C LEU A 112 -16.12 -8.58 -15.31
N PRO A 113 -17.17 -8.52 -16.16
CA PRO A 113 -17.56 -9.68 -16.96
C PRO A 113 -16.44 -10.05 -17.94
N PRO A 114 -16.45 -11.27 -18.50
CA PRO A 114 -15.46 -11.69 -19.48
C PRO A 114 -15.28 -10.72 -20.64
N ARG A 115 -14.04 -10.34 -20.91
CA ARG A 115 -13.65 -9.50 -22.03
C ARG A 115 -12.52 -10.14 -22.80
N LEU A 116 -12.60 -10.04 -24.13
CA LEU A 116 -11.58 -10.50 -25.07
C LEU A 116 -11.15 -9.33 -25.95
N GLY A 117 -9.85 -9.10 -26.09
CA GLY A 117 -9.32 -8.01 -26.90
C GLY A 117 -7.90 -7.64 -26.52
N LYS A 118 -7.36 -6.57 -27.11
CA LYS A 118 -6.08 -6.01 -26.64
C LYS A 118 -6.27 -5.45 -25.23
N LEU A 119 -5.35 -5.72 -24.32
CA LEU A 119 -5.51 -5.31 -22.93
C LEU A 119 -5.65 -3.79 -22.79
N ASN A 120 -4.85 -2.99 -23.52
CA ASN A 120 -4.99 -1.52 -23.51
C ASN A 120 -6.41 -1.09 -23.86
N GLY A 121 -6.97 -1.64 -24.94
CA GLY A 121 -8.34 -1.32 -25.35
C GLY A 121 -9.40 -1.79 -24.35
N ILE A 122 -9.16 -2.87 -23.60
CA ILE A 122 -10.07 -3.28 -22.52
C ILE A 122 -9.98 -2.30 -21.36
N ILE A 123 -8.76 -1.99 -20.90
CA ILE A 123 -8.45 -1.12 -19.77
C ILE A 123 -9.01 0.29 -20.01
N ASP A 124 -8.73 0.89 -21.16
CA ASP A 124 -9.16 2.27 -21.48
C ASP A 124 -10.69 2.43 -21.46
N ASN A 125 -11.45 1.34 -21.63
CA ASN A 125 -12.91 1.33 -21.58
C ASN A 125 -13.49 1.07 -20.17
N ILE A 126 -12.64 0.75 -19.19
CA ILE A 126 -13.05 0.44 -17.81
C ILE A 126 -12.32 1.28 -16.76
N THR A 127 -11.42 2.17 -17.18
CA THR A 127 -10.74 3.13 -16.30
C THR A 127 -11.45 4.47 -16.28
N VAL A 128 -11.43 5.13 -15.13
CA VAL A 128 -12.04 6.45 -14.89
C VAL A 128 -11.10 7.32 -14.07
N ASP A 129 -11.38 8.62 -13.96
CA ASP A 129 -10.66 9.48 -13.03
C ASP A 129 -10.91 8.99 -11.58
N ALA A 130 -9.87 8.41 -10.98
CA ALA A 130 -9.92 7.72 -9.71
C ALA A 130 -8.58 7.83 -8.99
N TYR A 131 -8.61 7.77 -7.65
CA TYR A 131 -7.42 7.80 -6.81
C TYR A 131 -6.55 6.56 -6.95
N SER A 132 -7.17 5.40 -7.20
CA SER A 132 -6.46 4.18 -7.59
C SER A 132 -7.43 3.16 -8.20
N GLU A 133 -6.91 2.31 -9.08
CA GLU A 133 -7.67 1.26 -9.74
C GLU A 133 -6.89 -0.04 -9.70
N ARG A 134 -7.55 -1.12 -9.25
CA ARG A 134 -6.90 -2.41 -9.00
C ARG A 134 -7.76 -3.56 -9.52
N PHE A 135 -7.11 -4.53 -10.16
CA PHE A 135 -7.75 -5.70 -10.73
C PHE A 135 -7.44 -6.97 -9.92
N SER A 136 -8.48 -7.77 -9.68
CA SER A 136 -8.36 -9.12 -9.13
C SER A 136 -9.15 -10.09 -10.00
N GLY A 137 -8.51 -11.13 -10.52
CA GLY A 137 -9.16 -12.06 -11.44
C GLY A 137 -8.18 -12.88 -12.24
N ILE A 138 -8.68 -13.53 -13.28
CA ILE A 138 -7.90 -14.38 -14.17
C ILE A 138 -7.67 -13.63 -15.49
N ILE A 139 -6.43 -13.71 -15.99
CA ILE A 139 -6.04 -13.20 -17.31
C ILE A 139 -5.39 -14.35 -18.08
N TYR A 140 -5.99 -14.72 -19.20
CA TYR A 140 -5.33 -15.50 -20.24
C TYR A 140 -4.71 -14.54 -21.26
N ILE A 141 -3.46 -14.79 -21.61
CA ILE A 141 -2.63 -13.98 -22.50
C ILE A 141 -2.37 -14.84 -23.74
N GLU A 142 -2.82 -14.36 -24.90
CA GLU A 142 -2.69 -15.05 -26.18
C GLU A 142 -1.29 -14.83 -26.78
N GLY A 143 -0.71 -15.92 -27.32
CA GLY A 143 0.59 -15.88 -28.00
C GLY A 143 1.80 -16.00 -27.07
N GLU A 144 2.99 -15.79 -27.62
CA GLU A 144 4.24 -15.94 -26.88
C GLU A 144 4.52 -14.70 -26.02
N ILE A 145 4.20 -14.79 -24.74
CA ILE A 145 4.71 -13.86 -23.73
C ILE A 145 6.00 -14.41 -23.12
N SER A 146 7.03 -13.57 -23.03
CA SER A 146 8.29 -14.03 -22.47
C SER A 146 8.15 -14.30 -20.96
N PRO A 147 8.79 -15.36 -20.43
CA PRO A 147 8.86 -15.59 -18.98
C PRO A 147 9.44 -14.39 -18.22
N ILE A 148 10.34 -13.62 -18.86
CA ILE A 148 10.94 -12.41 -18.29
C ILE A 148 9.87 -11.32 -18.09
N GLN A 149 9.01 -11.06 -19.08
CA GLN A 149 7.92 -10.08 -18.94
C GLN A 149 6.94 -10.47 -17.84
N LEU A 150 6.54 -11.74 -17.79
CA LEU A 150 5.68 -12.24 -16.70
C LEU A 150 6.36 -12.13 -15.34
N GLY A 151 7.66 -12.45 -15.26
CA GLY A 151 8.46 -12.32 -14.06
C GLY A 151 8.58 -10.87 -13.59
N MET A 152 8.76 -9.91 -14.50
CA MET A 152 8.79 -8.48 -14.18
C MET A 152 7.43 -7.97 -13.68
N LEU A 153 6.33 -8.36 -14.33
CA LEU A 153 4.99 -8.02 -13.86
C LEU A 153 4.77 -8.57 -12.44
N LYS A 154 5.12 -9.83 -12.21
CA LYS A 154 5.03 -10.47 -10.89
C LYS A 154 5.87 -9.73 -9.86
N TYR A 155 7.11 -9.40 -10.18
CA TYR A 155 7.98 -8.64 -9.28
C TYR A 155 7.37 -7.29 -8.89
N ARG A 156 6.88 -6.53 -9.88
CA ARG A 156 6.26 -5.22 -9.63
C ARG A 156 5.01 -5.34 -8.77
N ALA A 157 4.13 -6.29 -9.07
CA ALA A 157 2.93 -6.52 -8.28
C ALA A 157 3.29 -6.91 -6.84
N ASP A 158 4.10 -7.94 -6.66
CA ASP A 158 4.38 -8.55 -5.35
C ASP A 158 5.26 -7.68 -4.44
N TYR A 159 6.18 -6.89 -5.00
CA TYR A 159 7.19 -6.13 -4.23
C TYR A 159 7.02 -4.62 -4.29
N LEU A 160 6.41 -4.09 -5.35
CA LEU A 160 6.20 -2.64 -5.54
C LEU A 160 4.71 -2.28 -5.43
N SER A 161 3.87 -3.17 -4.92
CA SER A 161 2.49 -2.85 -4.56
C SER A 161 1.98 -3.84 -3.52
N TYR A 162 0.73 -3.67 -3.09
CA TYR A 162 0.02 -4.67 -2.28
C TYR A 162 -0.69 -5.74 -3.13
N GLY A 163 -0.53 -5.69 -4.45
CA GLY A 163 -1.07 -6.70 -5.35
C GLY A 163 -0.25 -7.98 -5.33
N SER A 164 -0.77 -9.02 -5.97
CA SER A 164 0.01 -10.21 -6.29
C SER A 164 -0.36 -10.81 -7.63
N VAL A 165 0.63 -11.44 -8.26
CA VAL A 165 0.45 -12.18 -9.51
C VAL A 165 0.94 -13.62 -9.35
N THR A 166 0.06 -14.57 -9.63
CA THR A 166 0.38 -15.99 -9.70
C THR A 166 0.39 -16.42 -11.15
N ILE A 167 1.52 -16.96 -11.61
CA ILE A 167 1.64 -17.56 -12.94
C ILE A 167 1.15 -19.00 -12.83
N ASN A 168 -0.04 -19.28 -13.36
CA ASN A 168 -0.66 -20.61 -13.26
C ASN A 168 -0.13 -21.56 -14.33
N GLN A 169 0.05 -21.05 -15.55
CA GLN A 169 0.49 -21.85 -16.69
C GLN A 169 1.22 -20.96 -17.69
N VAL A 170 2.28 -21.50 -18.30
CA VAL A 170 2.98 -20.93 -19.44
C VAL A 170 3.13 -22.02 -20.50
N SER A 171 2.74 -21.72 -21.73
CA SER A 171 2.81 -22.64 -22.87
C SER A 171 3.14 -21.88 -24.15
N GLY A 172 3.49 -22.59 -25.23
CA GLY A 172 3.74 -21.95 -26.53
C GLY A 172 2.53 -21.22 -27.12
N ASN A 173 1.32 -21.51 -26.64
CA ASN A 173 0.08 -20.88 -27.12
C ASN A 173 -0.44 -19.75 -26.21
N GLY A 174 0.28 -19.43 -25.13
CA GLY A 174 -0.16 -18.42 -24.18
C GLY A 174 0.18 -18.73 -22.72
N ALA A 175 -0.20 -17.79 -21.86
CA ALA A 175 -0.04 -17.89 -20.41
C ALA A 175 -1.35 -17.60 -19.68
N VAL A 176 -1.53 -18.22 -18.52
CA VAL A 176 -2.65 -17.94 -17.61
C VAL A 176 -2.07 -17.41 -16.31
N ILE A 177 -2.52 -16.23 -15.90
CA ILE A 177 -2.17 -15.62 -14.62
C ILE A 177 -3.41 -15.35 -13.78
N SER A 178 -3.27 -15.47 -12.47
CA SER A 178 -4.21 -14.98 -11.48
C SER A 178 -3.65 -13.70 -10.88
N THR A 179 -4.50 -12.71 -10.71
CA THR A 179 -4.16 -11.40 -10.16
C THR A 179 -4.99 -11.15 -8.91
N ASN A 180 -4.40 -10.49 -7.92
CA ASN A 180 -5.12 -10.03 -6.74
C ASN A 180 -4.68 -8.60 -6.44
N MET A 181 -5.60 -7.64 -6.48
CA MET A 181 -5.38 -6.23 -6.16
C MET A 181 -4.22 -5.58 -6.94
N VAL A 182 -3.96 -6.06 -8.16
CA VAL A 182 -2.85 -5.57 -8.99
C VAL A 182 -3.23 -4.21 -9.59
N PRO A 183 -2.40 -3.16 -9.46
CA PRO A 183 -2.64 -1.88 -10.12
C PRO A 183 -2.85 -2.05 -11.63
N ILE A 184 -3.88 -1.40 -12.17
CA ILE A 184 -4.20 -1.52 -13.60
C ILE A 184 -3.05 -1.03 -14.47
N GLU A 185 -2.38 0.06 -14.10
CA GLU A 185 -1.20 0.57 -14.78
C GLU A 185 -0.12 -0.49 -14.96
N PHE A 186 0.12 -1.34 -13.97
CA PHE A 186 1.13 -2.39 -14.08
C PHE A 186 0.74 -3.43 -15.14
N LEU A 187 -0.55 -3.77 -15.21
CA LEU A 187 -1.08 -4.63 -16.25
C LEU A 187 -0.99 -3.94 -17.62
N LYS A 188 -1.37 -2.66 -17.71
CA LYS A 188 -1.32 -1.85 -18.93
C LYS A 188 0.09 -1.78 -19.52
N GLU A 189 1.08 -1.44 -18.70
CA GLU A 189 2.47 -1.33 -19.13
C GLU A 189 3.09 -2.68 -19.53
N SER A 190 2.73 -3.77 -18.83
CA SER A 190 3.37 -5.08 -19.04
C SER A 190 2.68 -5.90 -20.14
N LEU A 191 1.37 -5.76 -20.28
CA LEU A 191 0.52 -6.64 -21.09
C LEU A 191 -0.32 -5.85 -22.13
N GLY A 192 -0.17 -4.53 -22.23
CA GLY A 192 -1.05 -3.64 -22.99
C GLY A 192 -1.27 -4.01 -24.45
N ASP A 193 -0.20 -4.44 -25.13
CA ASP A 193 -0.23 -4.83 -26.55
C ASP A 193 -0.69 -6.28 -26.78
N TYR A 194 -0.75 -7.08 -25.72
CA TYR A 194 -1.18 -8.47 -25.82
C TYR A 194 -2.70 -8.54 -25.97
N ARG A 195 -3.13 -9.50 -26.78
CA ARG A 195 -4.52 -9.93 -26.80
C ARG A 195 -4.75 -10.84 -25.61
N VAL A 196 -5.79 -10.53 -24.84
CA VAL A 196 -6.07 -11.18 -23.57
C VAL A 196 -7.54 -11.54 -23.47
N TYR A 197 -7.82 -12.58 -22.71
CA TYR A 197 -9.14 -12.87 -22.17
C TYR A 197 -9.09 -12.70 -20.66
N LEU A 198 -9.90 -11.80 -20.10
CA LEU A 198 -9.87 -11.50 -18.66
C LEU A 198 -11.27 -11.38 -18.06
N TYR A 199 -11.38 -11.75 -16.79
CA TYR A 199 -12.59 -11.61 -15.98
C TYR A 199 -12.23 -11.59 -14.49
N GLY A 200 -13.09 -10.96 -13.68
CA GLY A 200 -12.87 -10.89 -12.24
C GLY A 200 -13.57 -9.68 -11.63
N THR A 201 -12.81 -8.92 -10.85
CA THR A 201 -13.29 -7.74 -10.14
C THR A 201 -12.37 -6.55 -10.35
N LEU A 202 -13.00 -5.37 -10.37
CA LEU A 202 -12.34 -4.08 -10.52
C LEU A 202 -12.61 -3.26 -9.26
N SER A 203 -11.57 -2.96 -8.49
CA SER A 203 -11.66 -2.09 -7.31
C SER A 203 -11.23 -0.68 -7.70
N VAL A 204 -12.14 0.29 -7.58
CA VAL A 204 -11.91 1.70 -7.96
C VAL A 204 -12.07 2.58 -6.72
N ASN A 205 -11.00 3.24 -6.31
CA ASN A 205 -11.05 4.22 -5.24
C ASN A 205 -11.37 5.62 -5.80
N SER A 206 -12.54 6.15 -5.49
CA SER A 206 -13.04 7.43 -6.01
C SER A 206 -14.07 8.05 -5.05
N GLU A 207 -14.43 9.31 -5.25
CA GLU A 207 -15.48 9.97 -4.46
C GLU A 207 -16.86 9.36 -4.75
N GLU A 208 -17.18 9.16 -6.02
CA GLU A 208 -18.50 8.75 -6.49
C GLU A 208 -18.43 7.44 -7.30
N ARG A 209 -19.60 6.83 -7.52
CA ARG A 209 -19.72 5.65 -8.37
C ARG A 209 -19.56 6.06 -9.83
N ASN A 210 -18.49 5.60 -10.46
CA ASN A 210 -18.07 6.12 -11.77
C ASN A 210 -18.20 5.14 -12.94
N LEU A 211 -18.55 3.87 -12.69
CA LEU A 211 -18.62 2.85 -13.74
C LEU A 211 -20.02 2.24 -13.91
N PRO A 212 -20.46 2.01 -15.17
CA PRO A 212 -21.71 1.33 -15.50
C PRO A 212 -21.57 -0.20 -15.39
N LEU A 213 -20.74 -0.68 -14.47
CA LEU A 213 -20.60 -2.11 -14.16
C LEU A 213 -21.49 -2.48 -12.98
N LYS A 214 -21.75 -3.78 -12.84
CA LYS A 214 -22.48 -4.32 -11.69
C LYS A 214 -21.62 -4.13 -10.44
N LEU A 215 -22.15 -3.38 -9.48
CA LEU A 215 -21.51 -3.14 -8.20
C LEU A 215 -21.69 -4.38 -7.30
N LEU A 216 -20.60 -4.89 -6.75
CA LEU A 216 -20.58 -6.02 -5.83
C LEU A 216 -20.52 -5.56 -4.38
N GLU A 217 -19.69 -4.55 -4.10
CA GLU A 217 -19.39 -4.07 -2.75
C GLU A 217 -19.00 -2.59 -2.79
N VAL A 218 -19.28 -1.87 -1.69
CA VAL A 218 -18.72 -0.55 -1.43
C VAL A 218 -17.98 -0.61 -0.10
N ARG A 219 -16.68 -0.30 -0.10
CA ARG A 219 -15.86 -0.26 1.10
C ARG A 219 -15.70 1.18 1.55
N THR A 220 -16.03 1.42 2.79
CA THR A 220 -15.79 2.67 3.51
C THR A 220 -14.61 2.48 4.45
N GLY A 221 -13.85 3.56 4.67
CA GLY A 221 -12.65 3.56 5.51
C GLY A 221 -12.98 3.35 6.98
#